data_AF-A0A286DBK8-F1
#
_entry.id   AF-A0A286DBK8-F1
#
_cell.length_a   1.000
_cell.length_b   1.000
_cell.length_c   1.000
_cell.angle_alpha   90.00
_cell.angle_beta   90.00
_cell.angle_gamma   90.00
#
_symmetry.space_group_name_H-M   'P 1'
#
loop_
_entity.id
_entity.type
_entity.pdbx_description
1 polymer ?
#
loop_
_entity_poly.entity_id
_entity_poly.type
_entity_poly.pdbx_seq_one_letter_code
_entity_poly.pdbx_strand_id
1 'polypeptide(L)'
;MSGVHSKSAFLYAQIRRSLQSGRYVPGQRIDPATLAAEFKTSATPVRFALYRLVGEGQVADHARAGLHVPLPNEIALRDLYDWMERLLLMACDIGIAPVVRKPVKPELSSADDDLVKLTWQLFDAIAQATAHRSLHLAVRQANDRLAPIRRAKRGLFEHAYDELAELIHYWHKPDIPALKSALRGYHERRKQRVPCIVARLSEEKSVH
;
A
#
# COMPACT_ATOMS: atom_id res chain seq x y z
N MET A 1 -21.03 17.34 20.18
CA MET A 1 -20.57 15.96 19.91
C MET A 1 -19.54 15.90 18.76
N SER A 2 -18.58 16.84 18.68
CA SER A 2 -17.65 16.98 17.52
C SER A 2 -16.19 16.54 17.79
N GLY A 3 -15.80 16.30 19.05
CA GLY A 3 -14.41 15.97 19.41
C GLY A 3 -13.99 14.50 19.24
N VAL A 4 -14.92 13.55 19.37
CA VAL A 4 -14.63 12.10 19.37
C VAL A 4 -14.34 11.55 17.97
N HIS A 5 -15.01 12.10 16.94
CA HIS A 5 -14.78 11.72 15.55
C HIS A 5 -13.39 12.17 15.05
N SER A 6 -12.92 13.34 15.48
CA SER A 6 -11.59 13.85 15.13
C SER A 6 -10.46 12.98 15.71
N LYS A 7 -10.57 12.57 16.99
CA LYS A 7 -9.53 11.75 17.64
C LYS A 7 -9.46 10.34 17.06
N SER A 8 -10.61 9.70 16.79
CA SER A 8 -10.63 8.36 16.19
C SER A 8 -10.17 8.35 14.73
N ALA A 9 -10.55 9.38 13.94
CA ALA A 9 -10.05 9.56 12.58
C ALA A 9 -8.53 9.84 12.54
N PHE A 10 -8.04 10.64 13.49
CA PHE A 10 -6.61 10.89 13.66
C PHE A 10 -5.85 9.60 13.99
N LEU A 11 -6.32 8.82 14.96
CA LEU A 11 -5.71 7.54 15.34
C LEU A 11 -5.67 6.57 14.16
N TYR A 12 -6.79 6.42 13.45
CA TYR A 12 -6.85 5.63 12.22
C TYR A 12 -5.78 6.07 11.21
N ALA A 13 -5.69 7.37 10.92
CA ALA A 13 -4.73 7.90 9.97
C ALA A 13 -3.27 7.68 10.42
N GLN A 14 -2.97 7.81 11.72
CA GLN A 14 -1.63 7.57 12.26
C GLN A 14 -1.22 6.10 12.23
N ILE A 15 -2.12 5.20 12.63
CA ILE A 15 -1.85 3.75 12.60
C ILE A 15 -1.66 3.30 11.16
N ARG A 16 -2.53 3.75 10.25
CA ARG A 16 -2.40 3.47 8.82
C ARG A 16 -1.05 3.95 8.25
N ARG A 17 -0.61 5.16 8.59
CA ARG A 17 0.71 5.67 8.18
C ARG A 17 1.85 4.81 8.74
N SER A 18 1.73 4.35 9.98
CA SER A 18 2.71 3.46 10.60
C SER A 18 2.83 2.11 9.87
N LEU A 19 1.71 1.56 9.41
CA LEU A 19 1.71 0.36 8.56
C LEU A 19 2.40 0.63 7.21
N GLN A 20 2.05 1.74 6.55
CA GLN A 20 2.63 2.13 5.25
C GLN A 20 4.13 2.41 5.30
N SER A 21 4.63 2.99 6.40
CA SER A 21 6.05 3.28 6.57
C SER A 21 6.89 2.04 6.85
N GLY A 22 6.25 0.89 7.15
CA GLY A 22 6.93 -0.33 7.55
C GLY A 22 7.38 -0.33 9.01
N ARG A 23 6.80 0.54 9.87
CA ARG A 23 7.02 0.47 11.32
C ARG A 23 6.61 -0.89 11.88
N TYR A 24 5.58 -1.48 11.29
CA TYR A 24 5.18 -2.86 11.56
C TYR A 24 5.48 -3.74 10.36
N VAL A 25 6.21 -4.84 10.57
CA VAL A 25 6.53 -5.81 9.51
C VAL A 25 5.39 -6.82 9.32
N PRO A 26 5.21 -7.40 8.12
CA PRO A 26 4.22 -8.46 7.89
C PRO A 26 4.32 -9.59 8.92
N GLY A 27 3.20 -9.97 9.52
CA GLY A 27 3.12 -10.99 10.57
C GLY A 27 3.35 -10.47 12.00
N GLN A 28 3.80 -9.22 12.18
CA GLN A 28 4.02 -8.64 13.50
C GLN A 28 2.70 -8.41 14.24
N ARG A 29 2.68 -8.73 15.54
CA ARG A 29 1.56 -8.45 16.43
C ARG A 29 1.47 -6.95 16.74
N ILE A 30 0.24 -6.42 16.71
CA ILE A 30 -0.08 -5.05 17.08
C ILE A 30 -0.85 -5.10 18.41
N ASP A 31 -0.26 -4.57 19.47
CA ASP A 31 -0.91 -4.47 20.78
C ASP A 31 -1.68 -3.14 20.93
N PRO A 32 -3.02 -3.16 21.07
CA PRO A 32 -3.80 -1.97 21.32
C PRO A 32 -3.41 -1.23 22.60
N ALA A 33 -2.95 -1.91 23.64
CA ALA A 33 -2.57 -1.28 24.91
C ALA A 33 -1.28 -0.45 24.74
N THR A 34 -0.28 -1.01 24.06
CA THR A 34 0.95 -0.30 23.67
C THR A 34 0.64 0.96 22.86
N LEU A 35 -0.19 0.84 21.81
CA LEU A 35 -0.60 2.00 21.00
C LEU A 35 -1.40 3.04 21.81
N ALA A 36 -2.24 2.60 22.76
CA ALA A 36 -3.02 3.49 23.60
C ALA A 36 -2.12 4.34 24.52
N ALA A 37 -1.07 3.72 25.09
CA ALA A 37 -0.06 4.43 25.88
C ALA A 37 0.70 5.46 25.03
N GLU A 38 1.14 5.07 23.82
CA GLU A 38 1.85 5.97 22.89
C GLU A 38 1.01 7.19 22.51
N PHE A 39 -0.25 6.98 22.15
CA PHE A 39 -1.17 8.05 21.76
C PHE A 39 -1.84 8.76 22.94
N LYS A 40 -1.44 8.45 24.19
CA LYS A 40 -2.01 9.04 25.42
C LYS A 40 -3.54 9.00 25.41
N THR A 41 -4.09 7.81 25.20
CA THR A 41 -5.53 7.56 25.07
C THR A 41 -5.91 6.22 25.71
N SER A 42 -7.20 5.92 25.84
CA SER A 42 -7.66 4.59 26.23
C SER A 42 -7.57 3.59 25.05
N ALA A 43 -7.60 2.29 25.37
CA ALA A 43 -7.52 1.22 24.37
C ALA A 43 -8.74 1.15 23.43
N THR A 44 -9.91 1.62 23.86
CA THR A 44 -11.16 1.55 23.08
C THR A 44 -11.09 2.26 21.72
N PRO A 45 -10.73 3.56 21.62
CA PRO A 45 -10.62 4.24 20.32
C PRO A 45 -9.50 3.67 19.44
N VAL A 46 -8.43 3.13 20.04
CA VAL A 46 -7.37 2.43 19.31
C VAL A 46 -7.90 1.13 18.70
N ARG A 47 -8.65 0.33 19.47
CA ARG A 47 -9.31 -0.88 18.96
C ARG A 47 -10.27 -0.55 17.83
N PHE A 48 -11.08 0.50 17.92
CA PHE A 48 -11.97 0.90 16.83
C PHE A 48 -11.20 1.28 15.56
N ALA A 49 -10.10 2.02 15.69
CA ALA A 49 -9.23 2.32 14.55
C ALA A 49 -8.62 1.05 13.94
N LEU A 50 -8.15 0.10 14.75
CA LEU A 50 -7.59 -1.16 14.28
C LEU A 50 -8.65 -2.07 13.63
N TYR A 51 -9.85 -2.19 14.21
CA TYR A 51 -10.92 -2.98 13.63
C TYR A 51 -11.45 -2.41 12.31
N ARG A 52 -11.39 -1.09 12.15
CA ARG A 52 -11.60 -0.48 10.83
C ARG A 52 -10.52 -0.93 9.84
N LEU A 53 -9.25 -0.95 10.25
CA LEU A 53 -8.15 -1.45 9.42
C LEU A 53 -8.23 -2.96 9.15
N VAL A 54 -8.89 -3.73 10.03
CA VAL A 54 -9.26 -5.13 9.77
C VAL A 54 -10.27 -5.23 8.62
N GLY A 55 -11.33 -4.41 8.65
CA GLY A 55 -12.29 -4.33 7.54
C GLY A 55 -11.65 -3.88 6.22
N GLU A 56 -10.56 -3.11 6.28
CA GLU A 56 -9.78 -2.68 5.11
C GLU A 56 -8.68 -3.69 4.71
N GLY A 57 -8.49 -4.77 5.48
CA GLY A 57 -7.52 -5.84 5.21
C GLY A 57 -6.06 -5.42 5.44
N GLN A 58 -5.81 -4.30 6.11
CA GLN A 58 -4.46 -3.84 6.50
C GLN A 58 -4.00 -4.44 7.83
N VAL A 59 -4.93 -4.94 8.63
CA VAL A 59 -4.71 -5.65 9.90
C VAL A 59 -5.52 -6.95 9.83
N ALA A 60 -5.03 -8.01 10.46
CA ALA A 60 -5.74 -9.29 10.59
C ALA A 60 -6.03 -9.56 12.07
N ASP A 61 -7.28 -9.92 12.38
CA ASP A 61 -7.66 -10.41 13.71
C ASP A 61 -7.55 -11.93 13.76
N HIS A 62 -6.58 -12.42 14.52
CA HIS A 62 -6.43 -13.84 14.82
C HIS A 62 -7.02 -14.09 16.20
N ALA A 63 -8.25 -14.60 16.29
CA ALA A 63 -9.05 -14.70 17.53
C ALA A 63 -8.25 -14.93 18.84
N ARG A 64 -7.34 -15.91 18.87
CA ARG A 64 -6.52 -16.24 20.07
C ARG A 64 -5.17 -15.51 20.14
N ALA A 65 -4.66 -15.04 19.02
CA ALA A 65 -3.35 -14.40 18.92
C ALA A 65 -3.43 -12.85 18.84
N GLY A 66 -4.63 -12.27 18.70
CA GLY A 66 -4.85 -10.84 18.60
C GLY A 66 -4.62 -10.26 17.20
N LEU A 67 -4.38 -8.95 17.15
CA LEU A 67 -4.28 -8.18 15.91
C LEU A 67 -2.86 -8.23 15.35
N HIS A 68 -2.72 -8.41 14.05
CA HIS A 68 -1.43 -8.53 13.37
C HIS A 68 -1.40 -7.78 12.04
N VAL A 69 -0.22 -7.42 11.57
CA VAL A 69 -0.03 -7.10 10.15
C VAL A 69 -0.22 -8.38 9.34
N PRO A 70 -1.03 -8.39 8.26
CA PRO A 70 -1.21 -9.57 7.42
C PRO A 70 0.11 -10.10 6.88
N LEU A 71 0.33 -11.41 6.99
CA LEU A 71 1.41 -12.14 6.35
C LEU A 71 0.81 -13.01 5.24
N PRO A 72 0.87 -12.59 3.97
CA PRO A 72 0.27 -13.36 2.88
C PRO A 72 1.13 -14.59 2.56
N ASN A 73 0.47 -15.69 2.23
CA ASN A 73 1.11 -16.80 1.53
C ASN A 73 1.29 -16.47 0.04
N GLU A 74 1.92 -17.38 -0.71
CA GLU A 74 2.22 -17.15 -2.13
C GLU A 74 0.97 -16.89 -2.98
N ILE A 75 -0.11 -17.65 -2.76
CA ILE A 75 -1.36 -17.50 -3.50
C ILE A 75 -1.95 -16.12 -3.24
N ALA A 76 -2.14 -15.76 -1.96
CA ALA A 76 -2.71 -14.47 -1.58
C ALA A 76 -1.86 -13.28 -2.04
N LEU A 77 -0.54 -13.40 -2.06
CA LEU A 77 0.33 -12.34 -2.56
C LEU A 77 0.23 -12.20 -4.09
N ARG A 78 0.18 -13.32 -4.82
CA ARG A 78 -0.03 -13.30 -6.27
C ARG A 78 -1.37 -12.66 -6.63
N ASP A 79 -2.43 -13.04 -5.93
CA ASP A 79 -3.77 -12.46 -6.11
C ASP A 79 -3.78 -10.95 -5.83
N LEU A 80 -3.06 -10.50 -4.80
CA LEU A 80 -2.98 -9.07 -4.48
C LEU A 80 -2.21 -8.28 -5.56
N TYR A 81 -1.17 -8.86 -6.17
CA TYR A 81 -0.47 -8.25 -7.29
C TYR A 81 -1.33 -8.21 -8.56
N ASP A 82 -2.02 -9.30 -8.89
CA ASP A 82 -2.96 -9.38 -10.02
C ASP A 82 -4.12 -8.39 -9.84
N TRP A 83 -4.66 -8.28 -8.63
CA TRP A 83 -5.71 -7.32 -8.30
C TRP A 83 -5.27 -5.88 -8.55
N MET A 84 -4.11 -5.47 -8.02
CA MET A 84 -3.57 -4.13 -8.26
C MET A 84 -3.32 -3.88 -9.75
N GLU A 85 -2.74 -4.85 -10.47
CA GLU A 85 -2.49 -4.75 -11.91
C GLU A 85 -3.80 -4.45 -12.67
N ARG A 86 -4.86 -5.24 -12.44
CA ARG A 86 -6.17 -5.05 -13.08
C ARG A 86 -6.78 -3.70 -12.78
N LEU A 87 -6.71 -3.24 -11.53
CA LEU A 87 -7.23 -1.94 -11.14
C LEU A 87 -6.51 -0.79 -11.87
N LEU A 88 -5.19 -0.86 -12.00
CA LEU A 88 -4.41 0.18 -12.69
C LEU A 88 -4.65 0.16 -14.19
N LEU A 89 -4.79 -1.02 -14.81
CA LEU A 89 -5.15 -1.13 -16.22
C LEU A 89 -6.57 -0.59 -16.47
N MET A 90 -7.53 -0.88 -15.60
CA MET A 90 -8.86 -0.29 -15.65
C MET A 90 -8.83 1.23 -15.54
N ALA A 91 -7.98 1.77 -14.64
CA ALA A 91 -7.81 3.21 -14.53
C ALA A 91 -7.23 3.83 -15.82
N CYS A 92 -6.28 3.15 -16.47
CA CYS A 92 -5.76 3.57 -17.76
C CYS A 92 -6.83 3.54 -18.87
N ASP A 93 -7.71 2.55 -18.86
CA ASP A 93 -8.80 2.40 -19.84
C ASP A 93 -9.91 3.45 -19.68
N ILE A 94 -10.19 3.87 -18.44
CA ILE A 94 -11.13 4.98 -18.16
C ILE A 94 -10.53 6.32 -18.61
N GLY A 95 -9.21 6.49 -18.46
CA GLY A 95 -8.51 7.71 -18.83
C GLY A 95 -8.63 8.85 -17.81
N ILE A 96 -8.09 10.02 -18.18
CA ILE A 96 -8.03 11.19 -17.31
C ILE A 96 -9.32 12.00 -17.42
N ALA A 97 -10.00 12.23 -16.30
CA ALA A 97 -11.16 13.09 -16.22
C ALA A 97 -10.75 14.58 -16.25
N PRO A 98 -11.42 15.44 -17.05
CA PRO A 98 -11.08 16.86 -17.21
C PRO A 98 -11.11 17.67 -15.90
N VAL A 99 -11.92 17.22 -14.93
CA VAL A 99 -12.25 17.96 -13.70
C VAL A 99 -11.28 17.67 -12.56
N VAL A 100 -10.31 16.76 -12.75
CA VAL A 100 -9.37 16.42 -11.68
C VAL A 100 -8.43 17.61 -11.43
N ARG A 101 -8.70 18.33 -10.33
CA ARG A 101 -7.78 19.29 -9.72
C ARG A 101 -6.38 18.67 -9.70
N LYS A 102 -5.42 19.38 -10.30
CA LYS A 102 -4.02 18.97 -10.57
C LYS A 102 -3.59 17.81 -9.66
N PRO A 103 -3.61 16.55 -10.14
CA PRO A 103 -3.23 15.41 -9.31
C PRO A 103 -1.81 15.62 -8.78
N VAL A 104 -1.56 15.19 -7.55
CA VAL A 104 -0.19 15.16 -7.03
C VAL A 104 0.61 14.28 -7.96
N LYS A 105 1.60 14.88 -8.63
CA LYS A 105 2.48 14.18 -9.54
C LYS A 105 3.63 13.60 -8.71
N PRO A 106 3.87 12.28 -8.77
CA PRO A 106 5.06 11.71 -8.15
C PRO A 106 6.29 12.22 -8.91
N GLU A 107 7.31 12.68 -8.19
CA GLU A 107 8.56 13.15 -8.78
C GLU A 107 9.71 12.30 -8.22
N LEU A 108 10.49 11.73 -9.14
CA LEU A 108 11.77 11.09 -8.84
C LEU A 108 12.89 12.09 -9.11
N SER A 109 13.80 12.21 -8.16
CA SER A 109 14.96 13.11 -8.20
C SER A 109 16.28 12.34 -8.06
N SER A 110 16.30 11.24 -7.31
CA SER A 110 17.51 10.46 -7.04
C SER A 110 17.21 8.99 -6.77
N ALA A 111 18.22 8.13 -6.87
CA ALA A 111 18.12 6.70 -6.54
C ALA A 111 17.83 6.44 -5.05
N ASP A 112 18.16 7.38 -4.17
CA ASP A 112 17.93 7.30 -2.72
C ASP A 112 16.49 7.66 -2.31
N ASP A 113 15.67 8.09 -3.27
CA ASP A 113 14.27 8.43 -3.02
C ASP A 113 13.50 7.23 -2.45
N ASP A 114 12.46 7.52 -1.67
CA ASP A 114 11.61 6.50 -1.10
C ASP A 114 10.72 5.85 -2.19
N LEU A 115 11.27 4.87 -2.90
CA LEU A 115 10.60 4.16 -3.99
C LEU A 115 9.26 3.55 -3.57
N VAL A 116 9.13 3.13 -2.31
CA VAL A 116 7.87 2.59 -1.79
C VAL A 116 6.81 3.67 -1.73
N LYS A 117 7.16 4.85 -1.20
CA LYS A 117 6.26 6.01 -1.13
C LYS A 117 5.90 6.50 -2.54
N LEU A 118 6.88 6.61 -3.43
CA LEU A 118 6.67 7.07 -4.81
C LEU A 118 5.82 6.08 -5.63
N THR A 119 6.03 4.78 -5.48
CA THR A 119 5.15 3.76 -6.09
C THR A 119 3.72 3.91 -5.60
N TRP A 120 3.51 4.11 -4.29
CA TRP A 120 2.17 4.33 -3.74
C TRP A 120 1.53 5.58 -4.34
N GLN A 121 2.27 6.69 -4.40
CA GLN A 121 1.80 7.98 -4.95
C GLN A 121 1.46 7.89 -6.43
N LEU A 122 2.28 7.23 -7.24
CA LEU A 122 2.00 7.02 -8.66
C LEU A 122 0.70 6.27 -8.87
N PHE A 123 0.52 5.15 -8.18
CA PHE A 123 -0.68 4.32 -8.35
C PHE A 123 -1.93 5.03 -7.83
N ASP A 124 -1.85 5.79 -6.72
CA ASP A 124 -2.95 6.64 -6.25
C ASP A 124 -3.26 7.76 -7.26
N ALA A 125 -2.24 8.37 -7.88
CA ALA A 125 -2.41 9.43 -8.89
C ALA A 125 -3.09 8.92 -10.17
N ILE A 126 -2.69 7.76 -10.68
CA ILE A 126 -3.33 7.10 -11.84
C ILE A 126 -4.82 6.90 -11.56
N ALA A 127 -5.17 6.36 -10.39
CA ALA A 127 -6.56 6.09 -10.04
C ALA A 127 -7.36 7.38 -9.76
N GLN A 128 -6.76 8.36 -9.07
CA GLN A 128 -7.37 9.66 -8.76
C GLN A 128 -7.72 10.44 -10.03
N ALA A 129 -6.90 10.32 -11.08
CA ALA A 129 -7.09 11.00 -12.36
C ALA A 129 -8.36 10.56 -13.11
N THR A 130 -8.92 9.39 -12.80
CA THR A 130 -10.16 8.91 -13.41
C THR A 130 -11.43 9.60 -12.90
N ALA A 131 -11.35 10.30 -11.76
CA ALA A 131 -12.49 10.75 -10.96
C ALA A 131 -13.49 9.64 -10.54
N HIS A 132 -13.15 8.36 -10.75
CA HIS A 132 -13.99 7.23 -10.40
C HIS A 132 -13.76 6.82 -8.93
N ARG A 133 -14.58 7.35 -8.01
CA ARG A 133 -14.41 7.20 -6.56
C ARG A 133 -14.20 5.76 -6.08
N SER A 134 -15.00 4.80 -6.56
CA SER A 134 -14.90 3.40 -6.10
C SER A 134 -13.59 2.74 -6.55
N LEU A 135 -13.15 3.00 -7.78
CA LEU A 135 -11.87 2.54 -8.30
C LEU A 135 -10.71 3.15 -7.52
N HIS A 136 -10.77 4.46 -7.25
CA HIS A 136 -9.75 5.12 -6.45
C HIS A 136 -9.63 4.53 -5.04
N LEU A 137 -10.76 4.26 -4.38
CA LEU A 137 -10.77 3.60 -3.07
C LEU A 137 -10.16 2.18 -3.15
N ALA A 138 -10.51 1.40 -4.17
CA ALA A 138 -9.99 0.06 -4.37
C ALA A 138 -8.47 0.05 -4.60
N VAL A 139 -7.96 0.96 -5.44
CA VAL A 139 -6.52 1.12 -5.68
C VAL A 139 -5.83 1.50 -4.40
N ARG A 140 -6.35 2.49 -3.67
CA ARG A 140 -5.79 2.94 -2.39
C ARG A 140 -5.68 1.80 -1.38
N GLN A 141 -6.74 1.01 -1.22
CA GLN A 141 -6.76 -0.14 -0.31
C GLN A 141 -5.76 -1.23 -0.73
N ALA A 142 -5.66 -1.55 -2.02
CA ALA A 142 -4.67 -2.51 -2.50
C ALA A 142 -3.23 -1.97 -2.29
N ASN A 143 -3.03 -0.67 -2.49
CA ASN A 143 -1.75 0.01 -2.29
C ASN A 143 -1.30 -0.04 -0.83
N ASP A 144 -2.25 0.19 0.07
CA ASP A 144 -2.09 0.13 1.50
C ASP A 144 -1.72 -1.26 2.01
N ARG A 145 -2.34 -2.31 1.45
CA ARG A 145 -2.01 -3.72 1.75
C ARG A 145 -0.63 -4.11 1.22
N LEU A 146 -0.23 -3.59 0.06
CA LEU A 146 1.08 -3.85 -0.53
C LEU A 146 2.21 -3.02 0.11
N ALA A 147 1.93 -1.92 0.80
CA ALA A 147 2.96 -1.02 1.33
C ALA A 147 3.93 -1.69 2.33
N PRO A 148 3.47 -2.43 3.36
CA PRO A 148 4.37 -3.18 4.26
C PRO A 148 5.24 -4.18 3.51
N ILE A 149 4.68 -4.84 2.49
CA ILE A 149 5.38 -5.84 1.66
C ILE A 149 6.46 -5.17 0.80
N ARG A 150 6.16 -4.00 0.22
CA ARG A 150 7.13 -3.20 -0.53
C ARG A 150 8.29 -2.71 0.35
N ARG A 151 8.06 -2.44 1.64
CA ARG A 151 9.11 -2.08 2.61
C ARG A 151 10.01 -3.26 2.93
N ALA A 152 9.43 -4.39 3.35
CA ALA A 152 10.14 -5.59 3.76
C ALA A 152 10.99 -6.21 2.63
N LYS A 153 10.57 -6.02 1.37
CA LYS A 153 11.30 -6.55 0.20
C LYS A 153 12.37 -5.61 -0.38
N ARG A 154 12.68 -4.48 0.27
CA ARG A 154 13.72 -3.55 -0.21
C ARG A 154 15.04 -4.31 -0.43
N GLY A 155 15.68 -4.07 -1.57
CA GLY A 155 16.91 -4.78 -1.98
C GLY A 155 16.69 -6.09 -2.76
N LEU A 156 15.46 -6.61 -2.90
CA LEU A 156 15.20 -7.80 -3.73
C LEU A 156 15.17 -7.53 -5.25
N PHE A 157 15.16 -6.26 -5.65
CA PHE A 157 15.01 -5.84 -7.04
C PHE A 157 16.12 -4.85 -7.39
N GLU A 158 17.06 -5.27 -8.25
CA GLU A 158 18.24 -4.47 -8.64
C GLU A 158 17.85 -3.22 -9.44
N HIS A 159 16.85 -3.32 -10.32
CA HIS A 159 16.42 -2.24 -11.22
C HIS A 159 15.14 -1.53 -10.74
N ALA A 160 14.83 -1.57 -9.44
CA ALA A 160 13.58 -1.00 -8.92
C ALA A 160 13.41 0.49 -9.21
N TYR A 161 14.52 1.25 -9.23
CA TYR A 161 14.53 2.66 -9.58
C TYR A 161 14.16 2.88 -11.05
N ASP A 162 14.87 2.23 -11.97
CA ASP A 162 14.66 2.38 -13.42
C ASP A 162 13.24 2.03 -13.82
N GLU A 163 12.71 0.94 -13.26
CA GLU A 163 11.33 0.52 -13.51
C GLU A 163 10.30 1.55 -13.06
N LEU A 164 10.51 2.19 -11.89
CA LEU A 164 9.60 3.23 -11.41
C LEU A 164 9.75 4.53 -12.21
N ALA A 165 10.98 4.86 -12.60
CA ALA A 165 11.27 6.01 -13.46
C ALA A 165 10.57 5.90 -14.81
N GLU A 166 10.58 4.73 -15.43
CA GLU A 166 9.86 4.44 -16.68
C GLU A 166 8.35 4.64 -16.52
N LEU A 167 7.75 4.10 -15.45
CA LEU A 167 6.32 4.30 -15.18
C LEU A 167 5.96 5.77 -14.95
N ILE A 168 6.79 6.50 -14.20
CA ILE A 168 6.59 7.94 -13.96
C ILE A 168 6.75 8.74 -15.26
N HIS A 169 7.69 8.35 -16.12
CA HIS A 169 7.87 8.98 -17.43
C HIS A 169 6.61 8.88 -18.29
N TYR A 170 6.06 7.67 -18.48
CA TYR A 170 4.84 7.47 -19.25
C TYR A 170 3.60 8.10 -18.62
N TRP A 171 3.61 8.31 -17.30
CA TRP A 171 2.57 9.08 -16.61
C TRP A 171 2.68 10.59 -16.87
N HIS A 172 3.88 11.14 -16.85
CA HIS A 172 4.13 12.57 -17.05
C HIS A 172 3.98 13.03 -18.50
N LYS A 173 4.42 12.20 -19.45
CA LYS A 173 4.19 12.36 -20.88
C LYS A 173 3.22 11.25 -21.32
N PRO A 174 1.91 11.49 -21.26
CA PRO A 174 0.90 10.43 -21.33
C PRO A 174 1.02 9.60 -22.61
N ASP A 175 1.58 8.40 -22.46
CA ASP A 175 1.55 7.33 -23.44
C ASP A 175 0.86 6.13 -22.77
N ILE A 176 -0.46 6.08 -22.91
CA ILE A 176 -1.30 5.09 -22.21
C ILE A 176 -0.96 3.65 -22.65
N PRO A 177 -0.77 3.34 -23.95
CA PRO A 177 -0.29 2.03 -24.37
C PRO A 177 1.03 1.63 -23.71
N ALA A 178 2.03 2.52 -23.69
CA ALA A 178 3.31 2.24 -23.08
C ALA A 178 3.20 2.08 -21.55
N LEU A 179 2.43 2.95 -20.88
CA LEU A 179 2.15 2.86 -19.45
C LEU A 179 1.51 1.51 -19.09
N LYS A 180 0.50 1.06 -19.85
CA LYS A 180 -0.13 -0.26 -19.65
C LYS A 180 0.87 -1.40 -19.82
N SER A 181 1.73 -1.33 -20.82
CA SER A 181 2.78 -2.32 -21.04
C SER A 181 3.76 -2.38 -19.85
N ALA A 182 4.26 -1.22 -19.43
CA ALA A 182 5.18 -1.08 -18.30
C ALA A 182 4.55 -1.55 -16.98
N LEU A 183 3.26 -1.25 -16.74
CA LEU A 183 2.53 -1.75 -15.56
C LEU A 183 2.45 -3.28 -15.53
N ARG A 184 2.10 -3.92 -16.66
CA ARG A 184 2.09 -5.39 -16.76
C ARG A 184 3.48 -5.96 -16.47
N GLY A 185 4.53 -5.40 -17.08
CA GLY A 185 5.90 -5.81 -16.83
C GLY A 185 6.32 -5.65 -15.36
N TYR A 186 5.98 -4.52 -14.74
CA TYR A 186 6.20 -4.27 -13.31
C TYR A 186 5.55 -5.39 -12.48
N HIS A 187 4.25 -5.64 -12.66
CA HIS A 187 3.52 -6.63 -11.85
C HIS A 187 3.98 -8.06 -12.11
N GLU A 188 4.28 -8.43 -13.37
CA GLU A 188 4.77 -9.75 -13.74
C GLU A 188 6.10 -10.08 -13.05
N ARG A 189 7.06 -9.16 -13.05
CA ARG A 189 8.33 -9.34 -12.31
C ARG A 189 8.12 -9.58 -10.81
N ARG A 190 7.10 -8.94 -10.20
CA ARG A 190 6.76 -9.18 -8.78
C ARG A 190 6.11 -10.56 -8.59
N LYS A 191 5.19 -10.96 -9.48
CA LYS A 191 4.52 -12.27 -9.44
C LYS A 191 5.53 -13.42 -9.56
N GLN A 192 6.56 -13.29 -10.40
CA GLN A 192 7.64 -14.27 -10.55
C GLN A 192 8.51 -14.39 -9.29
N ARG A 193 8.66 -13.31 -8.51
CA ARG A 193 9.43 -13.28 -7.25
C ARG A 193 8.61 -13.57 -6.01
N VAL A 194 7.32 -13.94 -6.14
CA VAL A 194 6.45 -14.22 -4.99
C VAL A 194 7.04 -15.24 -4.01
N PRO A 195 7.61 -16.39 -4.44
CA PRO A 195 8.22 -17.35 -3.51
C PRO A 195 9.34 -16.72 -2.68
N CYS A 196 10.26 -15.99 -3.33
CA CYS A 196 11.35 -15.29 -2.65
C CYS A 196 10.85 -14.21 -1.68
N ILE A 197 9.80 -13.46 -2.06
CA ILE A 197 9.22 -12.45 -1.19
C ILE A 197 8.61 -13.10 0.05
N VAL A 198 7.80 -14.15 -0.11
CA VAL A 198 7.13 -14.83 1.02
C VAL A 198 8.14 -15.48 1.97
N ALA A 199 9.21 -16.10 1.42
CA ALA A 199 10.30 -16.62 2.23
C ALA A 199 10.93 -15.53 3.11
N ARG A 200 11.31 -14.39 2.50
CA ARG A 200 11.89 -13.25 3.24
C ARG A 200 10.95 -12.68 4.31
N LEU A 201 9.66 -12.54 4.01
CA LEU A 201 8.68 -12.08 5.00
C LEU A 201 8.57 -13.03 6.20
N SER A 202 8.73 -14.33 5.97
CA SER A 202 8.64 -15.35 7.03
C SER A 202 9.91 -15.39 7.90
N GLU A 203 11.07 -15.12 7.32
CA GLU A 203 12.35 -14.96 8.04
C GLU A 203 12.32 -13.71 8.92
N GLU A 204 11.91 -12.56 8.40
CA GLU A 204 11.86 -11.29 9.15
C GLU A 204 10.90 -11.34 10.35
N LYS A 205 9.83 -12.12 10.24
CA LYS A 205 8.91 -12.42 11.36
C LYS A 205 9.60 -13.21 12.48
N SER A 206 10.54 -14.10 12.16
CA SER A 206 11.18 -14.97 13.16
C SER A 206 12.23 -14.23 14.01
N VAL A 207 12.65 -13.04 13.58
CA VAL A 207 13.66 -12.21 14.25
C VAL A 207 13.04 -11.22 15.25
N HIS A 208 11.72 -11.03 15.23
CA HIS A 208 10.98 -10.05 16.05
C HIS A 208 9.91 -10.72 16.91
#